data_AF-A0A522D4P8-F1
#
_entry.id   AF-A0A522D4P8-F1
#
_cell.length_a   1.000
_cell.length_b   1.000
_cell.length_c   1.000
_cell.angle_alpha   90.00
_cell.angle_beta   90.00
_cell.angle_gamma   90.00
#
_symmetry.space_group_name_H-M   'P 1'
#
loop_
_entity.id
_entity.type
_entity.pdbx_description
1 polymer ?
#
loop_
_entity_poly.entity_id
_entity_poly.type
_entity_poly.pdbx_seq_one_letter_code
_entity_poly.pdbx_strand_id
1 'polypeptide(L)' 'MQDKITGAMTFGELIKAFPQAGGVLAGYGLHCIGCHIGIYETIEQGARAHGLQDGEISKMLGELNQIAG' A
#
# COMPACT_ATOMS: atom_id res chain seq x y z
N MET A 1 1.35 9.86 18.41
CA MET A 1 0.26 9.18 17.67
C MET A 1 0.96 8.36 16.60
N GLN A 2 0.82 7.04 16.62
CA GLN A 2 1.36 6.18 15.56
C GLN A 2 0.59 6.49 14.28
N ASP A 3 1.30 6.91 13.23
CA ASP A 3 0.72 7.15 11.91
C ASP A 3 0.32 5.80 11.31
N LYS A 4 -0.93 5.40 11.56
CA LYS A 4 -1.51 4.16 11.07
C LYS A 4 -1.63 4.24 9.54
N ILE A 5 -1.07 3.26 8.84
CA ILE A 5 -1.25 3.13 7.39
C ILE A 5 -2.70 2.72 7.12
N THR A 6 -3.40 3.49 6.27
CA THR A 6 -4.79 3.24 5.90
C THR A 6 -4.94 3.08 4.40
N GLY A 7 -6.01 2.42 3.94
CA GLY A 7 -6.29 2.23 2.52
C GLY A 7 -6.53 3.52 1.74
N ALA A 8 -6.88 4.62 2.42
CA ALA A 8 -7.10 5.94 1.85
C ALA A 8 -5.80 6.71 1.54
N MET A 9 -4.67 6.27 2.11
CA MET A 9 -3.37 6.87 1.83
C MET A 9 -2.97 6.58 0.39
N THR A 10 -2.33 7.53 -0.28
CA THR A 10 -1.76 7.30 -1.61
C THR A 10 -0.52 6.42 -1.50
N PHE A 11 -0.21 5.70 -2.57
CA PHE A 11 1.04 4.95 -2.61
C PHE A 11 2.27 5.87 -2.58
N GLY A 12 2.17 7.09 -3.14
CA GLY A 12 3.24 8.09 -3.05
C GLY A 12 3.50 8.52 -1.61
N GLU A 13 2.45 8.79 -0.83
CA GLU A 13 2.57 9.07 0.61
C GLU A 13 3.15 7.88 1.37
N LEU A 14 2.66 6.66 1.08
CA LEU A 14 3.14 5.43 1.71
C LEU A 14 4.63 5.22 1.50
N ILE A 15 5.11 5.24 0.25
CA ILE A 15 6.52 4.98 -0.05
C ILE A 15 7.43 6.10 0.45
N LYS A 16 6.94 7.35 0.46
CA LYS A 16 7.68 8.48 1.03
C LYS A 16 7.85 8.36 2.55
N ALA A 17 6.81 7.95 3.26
CA ALA A 17 6.83 7.79 4.72
C ALA A 17 7.47 6.47 5.16
N PHE A 18 7.27 5.40 4.40
CA PHE A 18 7.69 4.04 4.71
C PHE A 18 8.31 3.37 3.47
N PRO A 19 9.57 3.69 3.12
CA PRO A 19 10.23 3.09 1.95
C PRO A 19 10.26 1.55 1.97
N GLN A 20 10.30 0.95 3.17
CA GLN A 20 10.26 -0.49 3.39
C GLN A 20 8.92 -1.15 3.00
N ALA A 21 7.84 -0.37 2.85
CA ALA A 21 6.53 -0.86 2.40
C ALA A 21 6.58 -1.46 1.00
N GLY A 22 7.54 -1.07 0.16
CA GLY A 22 7.69 -1.60 -1.20
C GLY A 22 7.84 -3.13 -1.24
N GLY A 23 8.50 -3.73 -0.25
CA GLY A 23 8.63 -5.18 -0.15
C GLY A 23 7.30 -5.89 0.12
N VAL A 24 6.48 -5.33 1.01
CA VAL A 24 5.14 -5.84 1.30
C VAL A 24 4.27 -5.72 0.04
N LEU A 25 4.22 -4.54 -0.57
CA LEU A 25 3.45 -4.31 -1.80
C LEU A 25 3.82 -5.29 -2.93
N ALA A 26 5.11 -5.56 -3.13
CA ALA A 26 5.57 -6.52 -4.13
C ALA A 26 5.02 -7.94 -3.90
N GLY A 27 4.91 -8.38 -2.63
CA GLY A 27 4.30 -9.66 -2.27
C GLY A 27 2.81 -9.77 -2.61
N TYR A 28 2.14 -8.63 -2.74
CA TYR A 28 0.74 -8.51 -3.16
C TYR A 28 0.59 -8.22 -4.66
N GLY A 29 1.65 -8.35 -5.46
CA GLY A 29 1.60 -8.10 -6.91
C GLY A 29 1.61 -6.61 -7.29
N LEU A 30 1.88 -5.72 -6.32
CA LEU A 30 1.86 -4.27 -6.48
C LEU A 30 3.26 -3.68 -6.68
N HIS A 31 4.11 -4.36 -7.45
CA HIS A 31 5.49 -3.93 -7.70
C HIS A 31 5.60 -2.69 -8.61
N CYS A 32 4.60 -2.43 -9.46
CA CYS A 32 4.59 -1.34 -10.45
C CYS A 32 4.17 0.02 -9.90
N ILE A 33 3.90 0.12 -8.60
CA ILE A 33 3.24 1.28 -8.01
C ILE A 33 4.13 2.54 -8.00
N GLY A 34 5.45 2.39 -8.19
CA GLY A 34 6.36 3.50 -8.44
C GLY A 34 6.29 4.10 -9.86
N CYS A 35 5.46 3.57 -10.76
CA CYS A 35 5.21 4.20 -12.07
C CYS A 35 4.49 5.55 -11.89
N HIS A 36 4.69 6.47 -12.83
CA HIS A 36 4.17 7.85 -12.80
C HIS A 36 2.68 8.00 -12.46
N ILE A 37 1.87 6.95 -12.71
CA ILE A 37 0.43 6.93 -12.47
C ILE A 37 0.12 6.45 -11.04
N GLY A 38 0.81 5.42 -10.54
CA GLY A 38 0.46 4.72 -9.30
C GLY A 38 0.68 5.54 -8.03
N ILE A 39 1.52 6.58 -8.07
CA ILE A 39 1.82 7.41 -6.91
C ILE A 39 0.64 8.26 -6.42
N TYR A 40 -0.36 8.51 -7.28
CA TYR A 40 -1.53 9.32 -6.97
C TYR A 40 -2.76 8.48 -6.59
N GLU A 41 -2.73 7.17 -6.83
CA GLU A 41 -3.81 6.26 -6.45
C GLU A 41 -3.75 5.97 -4.96
N THR A 42 -4.93 5.82 -4.32
CA THR A 42 -4.98 5.30 -2.96
C THR A 42 -4.60 3.82 -2.94
N ILE A 43 -4.14 3.34 -1.79
CA ILE A 43 -3.77 1.95 -1.60
C ILE A 43 -4.92 1.01 -1.98
N GLU A 44 -6.13 1.33 -1.53
CA GLU A 44 -7.34 0.56 -1.85
C GLU A 44 -7.69 0.60 -3.35
N GLN A 45 -7.57 1.76 -3.99
CA GLN A 45 -7.89 1.90 -5.41
C GLN A 45 -6.95 1.06 -6.27
N GLY A 46 -5.63 1.24 -6.11
CA GLY A 46 -4.66 0.47 -6.91
C GLY A 46 -4.69 -1.02 -6.58
N ALA A 47 -4.88 -1.40 -5.31
CA ALA A 47 -5.04 -2.81 -4.95
C ALA A 47 -6.25 -3.45 -5.66
N ARG A 48 -7.41 -2.79 -5.66
CA ARG A 48 -8.60 -3.28 -6.39
C ARG A 48 -8.40 -3.30 -7.90
N ALA A 49 -7.73 -2.31 -8.47
CA ALA A 49 -7.41 -2.26 -9.90
C ALA A 49 -6.54 -3.44 -10.34
N HIS A 50 -5.74 -3.97 -9.41
CA HIS A 50 -4.91 -5.17 -9.58
C HIS A 50 -5.59 -6.47 -9.12
N GLY A 51 -6.89 -6.44 -8.82
CA GLY A 51 -7.70 -7.63 -8.55
C GLY A 51 -7.70 -8.13 -7.11
N LEU A 52 -7.13 -7.38 -6.16
CA LEU A 52 -7.18 -7.75 -4.74
C LEU A 52 -8.59 -7.54 -4.18
N GLN A 53 -9.04 -8.51 -3.39
CA GLN A 53 -10.31 -8.43 -2.68
C GLN A 53 -10.16 -7.78 -1.29
N ASP A 54 -11.27 -7.37 -0.68
CA ASP A 54 -11.29 -6.68 0.62
C ASP A 54 -10.50 -7.40 1.72
N GLY A 55 -10.54 -8.74 1.73
CA GLY A 55 -9.79 -9.55 2.67
C GLY A 55 -8.27 -9.48 2.45
N GLU A 56 -7.82 -9.47 1.20
CA GLU A 56 -6.41 -9.36 0.84
C GLU A 56 -5.89 -7.95 1.14
N ILE A 57 -6.69 -6.93 0.83
CA ILE A 57 -6.39 -5.53 1.16
C ILE A 57 -6.27 -5.35 2.67
N SER A 58 -7.22 -5.90 3.44
CA SER A 58 -7.18 -5.83 4.91
C SER A 58 -5.93 -6.52 5.48
N LYS A 59 -5.55 -7.67 4.92
CA LYS A 59 -4.33 -8.39 5.30
C LYS A 59 -3.08 -7.57 4.97
N MET A 60 -3.00 -7.02 3.76
CA MET A 60 -1.88 -6.17 3.32
C MET A 60 -1.73 -4.95 4.22
N LEU A 61 -2.82 -4.24 4.52
CA LEU A 61 -2.79 -3.11 5.45
C LEU A 61 -2.34 -3.55 6.86
N GLY A 62 -2.72 -4.75 7.31
CA GLY A 62 -2.22 -5.33 8.54
C GLY A 62 -0.70 -5.48 8.54
N GLU A 63 -0.14 -6.09 7.49
CA GLU A 63 1.31 -6.28 7.31
C GLU A 63 2.05 -4.95 7.20
N LEU A 64 1.50 -3.99 6.45
CA LEU A 64 2.02 -2.62 6.38
C LEU A 64 2.03 -1.94 7.75
N ASN A 65 1.02 -2.14 8.59
CA ASN A 65 1.01 -1.56 9.93
C ASN A 65 2.00 -2.24 10.89
N GLN A 66 2.49 -3.47 10.61
CA GLN A 66 3.56 -4.09 11.41
C GLN A 66 4.92 -3.41 11.18
N ILE A 67 5.15 -2.80 10.01
CA ILE A 67 6.42 -2.11 9.69
C ILE A 67 6.41 -0.61 10.06
N ALA A 68 5.23 -0.06 10.42
CA ALA A 68 5.05 1.32 10.86
C ALA A 68 5.12 1.49 12.39
N GLY A 69 5.23 0.37 13.13
CA GLY A 69 5.30 0.30 14.59
C GLY A 69 6.66 0.67 15.17
#